data_AF-A0A7S3T4K3-F1
#
_entry.id   AF-A0A7S3T4K3-F1
#
_cell.length_a   1.000
_cell.length_b   1.000
_cell.length_c   1.000
_cell.angle_alpha   90.00
_cell.angle_beta   90.00
_cell.angle_gamma   90.00
#
_symmetry.space_group_name_H-M   'P 1'
#
loop_
_entity.id
_entity.type
_entity.pdbx_description
1 polymer ?
#
loop_
_entity_poly.entity_id
_entity_poly.type
_entity_poly.pdbx_seq_one_letter_code
_entity_poly.pdbx_strand_id
1 'polypeptide(L)'
;AGTGEEGCREAETSTPSSAARELINGWAYCAECILHGTPSGLDNAVSCEGGGMRLQRAGRESGAALRFEPIASLRPMTVLVTNTNVPRSTRRLVAKVRALRDAQPALTEALFGAVASVAEAFLAATASSEARLSAELPELVRINHGLLVSLGVSGAALEDVVATAAEHGLATKLTGAGGGGCAISVVGVGGAARGEASKSADAARRRLEAKGYNCHLTSVGGDGVLYHAPQAAGETAARAAPSGGLARAAAAAAAVVVAAALAAAAAARSHATA
;
A
#
# COMPACT_ATOMS: atom_id res chain seq x y z
N ALA A 1 53.01 -11.43 -7.46
CA ALA A 1 52.24 -10.18 -7.41
C ALA A 1 51.19 -10.29 -8.51
N GLY A 2 49.94 -10.69 -8.25
CA GLY A 2 48.99 -10.08 -7.29
C GLY A 2 48.60 -8.72 -7.89
N THR A 3 47.38 -8.43 -8.32
CA THR A 3 46.06 -8.93 -7.92
C THR A 3 45.08 -8.74 -9.09
N GLY A 4 44.40 -9.80 -9.52
CA GLY A 4 43.22 -9.68 -10.38
C GLY A 4 42.03 -9.34 -9.50
N GLU A 5 41.36 -8.23 -9.80
CA GLU A 5 40.14 -7.79 -9.13
C GLU A 5 39.03 -8.82 -9.36
N GLU A 6 38.64 -9.53 -8.30
CA GLU A 6 37.42 -10.35 -8.30
C GLU A 6 36.22 -9.41 -8.28
N GLY A 7 35.61 -9.20 -9.45
CA GLY A 7 34.32 -8.54 -9.56
C GLY A 7 33.26 -9.32 -8.79
N CYS A 8 32.63 -8.66 -7.81
CA CYS A 8 31.39 -9.11 -7.19
C CYS A 8 30.37 -9.45 -8.29
N ARG A 9 30.13 -10.74 -8.54
CA ARG A 9 29.02 -11.18 -9.39
C ARG A 9 27.72 -10.84 -8.66
N GLU A 10 26.98 -9.85 -9.17
CA GLU A 10 25.60 -9.63 -8.76
C GLU A 10 24.83 -10.94 -8.95
N ALA A 11 24.14 -11.40 -7.90
CA ALA A 11 23.35 -12.63 -7.97
C ALA A 11 22.27 -12.46 -9.05
N GLU A 12 22.27 -13.32 -10.07
CA GLU A 12 21.33 -13.24 -11.19
C GLU A 12 19.88 -13.36 -10.67
N THR A 13 19.18 -12.23 -10.68
CA THR A 13 17.73 -12.15 -10.51
C THR A 13 17.05 -12.27 -11.86
N SER A 14 16.05 -13.14 -11.95
CA SER A 14 15.24 -13.30 -13.18
C SER A 14 13.75 -13.25 -12.88
N THR A 15 12.99 -12.66 -13.80
CA THR A 15 11.53 -12.58 -13.71
C THR A 15 10.91 -13.84 -14.33
N PRO A 16 9.93 -14.50 -13.68
CA PRO A 16 9.25 -15.65 -14.25
C PRO A 16 8.46 -15.27 -15.51
N SER A 17 8.28 -16.24 -16.42
CA SER A 17 7.44 -16.05 -17.61
C SER A 17 6.00 -15.66 -17.24
N SER A 18 5.27 -15.02 -18.15
CA SER A 18 3.84 -14.65 -17.91
C SER A 18 2.99 -15.86 -17.50
N ALA A 19 3.15 -16.99 -18.20
CA ALA A 19 2.46 -18.23 -17.87
C ALA A 19 2.82 -18.77 -16.46
N ALA A 20 4.09 -18.65 -16.05
CA ALA A 20 4.51 -19.03 -14.71
C ALA A 20 3.91 -18.10 -13.64
N ARG A 21 3.89 -16.79 -13.89
CA ARG A 21 3.29 -15.80 -12.97
C ARG A 21 1.78 -16.01 -12.82
N GLU A 22 1.08 -16.31 -13.91
CA GLU A 22 -0.35 -16.65 -13.88
C GLU A 22 -0.62 -17.90 -13.04
N LEU A 23 0.21 -18.95 -13.21
CA LEU A 23 0.10 -20.16 -12.42
C LEU A 23 0.37 -19.91 -10.92
N ILE A 24 1.43 -19.16 -10.60
CA ILE A 24 1.77 -18.78 -9.21
C ILE A 24 0.61 -17.98 -8.60
N ASN A 25 0.07 -17.00 -9.33
CA ASN A 25 -1.05 -16.19 -8.87
C ASN A 25 -2.30 -17.03 -8.62
N GLY A 26 -2.60 -17.98 -9.51
CA GLY A 26 -3.72 -18.92 -9.33
C GLY A 26 -3.59 -19.75 -8.04
N TRP A 27 -2.41 -20.29 -7.76
CA TRP A 27 -2.17 -21.04 -6.52
C TRP A 27 -2.18 -20.15 -5.28
N ALA A 28 -1.60 -18.96 -5.35
CA ALA A 28 -1.63 -17.98 -4.26
C ALA A 28 -3.06 -17.54 -3.95
N TYR A 29 -3.90 -17.35 -4.97
CA TYR A 29 -5.33 -17.06 -4.81
C TYR A 29 -6.08 -18.21 -4.12
N CYS A 30 -5.82 -19.46 -4.52
CA CYS A 30 -6.39 -20.63 -3.84
C CYS A 30 -6.02 -20.68 -2.35
N ALA A 31 -4.76 -20.39 -2.00
CA ALA A 31 -4.32 -20.32 -0.61
C ALA A 31 -5.02 -19.19 0.17
N GLU A 32 -5.16 -18.01 -0.43
CA GLU A 32 -5.92 -16.89 0.14
C GLU A 32 -7.40 -17.25 0.37
N CYS A 33 -8.04 -18.00 -0.54
CA CYS A 33 -9.41 -18.49 -0.35
C CYS A 33 -9.53 -19.42 0.86
N ILE A 34 -8.56 -20.32 1.05
CA ILE A 34 -8.53 -21.22 2.21
C ILE A 34 -8.38 -20.44 3.52
N LEU A 35 -7.50 -19.42 3.55
CA LEU A 35 -7.19 -18.67 4.77
C LEU A 35 -8.21 -17.58 5.11
N HIS A 36 -8.83 -16.97 4.08
CA HIS A 36 -9.64 -15.76 4.22
C HIS A 36 -11.06 -15.88 3.68
N GLY A 37 -11.44 -17.03 3.12
CA GLY A 37 -12.78 -17.31 2.61
C GLY A 37 -13.02 -16.64 1.26
N THR A 38 -13.39 -15.36 1.27
CA THR A 38 -13.68 -14.58 0.05
C THR A 38 -12.70 -13.41 -0.12
N PRO A 39 -11.42 -13.69 -0.46
CA PRO A 39 -10.43 -12.66 -0.74
C PRO A 39 -10.79 -11.89 -2.01
N SER A 40 -10.31 -10.65 -2.13
CA SER A 40 -10.53 -9.86 -3.35
C SER A 40 -9.67 -10.34 -4.53
N GLY A 41 -8.54 -11.01 -4.26
CA GLY A 41 -7.52 -11.31 -5.27
C GLY A 41 -6.49 -10.20 -5.46
N LEU A 42 -6.62 -9.06 -4.79
CA LEU A 42 -5.68 -7.94 -4.95
C LEU A 42 -4.29 -8.28 -4.41
N ASP A 43 -4.22 -8.89 -3.22
CA ASP A 43 -2.96 -9.12 -2.52
C ASP A 43 -2.05 -10.10 -3.28
N ASN A 44 -2.62 -11.21 -3.78
CA ASN A 44 -1.87 -12.14 -4.64
C ASN A 44 -1.52 -11.52 -6.00
N ALA A 45 -2.44 -10.81 -6.64
CA ALA A 45 -2.17 -10.17 -7.93
C ALA A 45 -1.02 -9.17 -7.86
N VAL A 46 -1.02 -8.27 -6.86
CA VAL A 46 0.07 -7.29 -6.66
C VAL A 46 1.39 -7.99 -6.29
N SER A 47 1.34 -9.06 -5.49
CA SER A 47 2.54 -9.81 -5.11
C SER A 47 3.16 -10.56 -6.29
N CYS A 48 2.34 -11.05 -7.23
CA CYS A 48 2.82 -11.76 -8.41
C CYS A 48 3.26 -10.81 -9.53
N GLU A 49 2.45 -9.79 -9.84
CA GLU A 49 2.71 -8.88 -10.97
C GLU A 49 3.68 -7.75 -10.61
N GLY A 50 3.75 -7.36 -9.34
CA GLY A 50 4.48 -6.17 -8.94
C GLY A 50 3.79 -4.87 -9.38
N GLY A 51 4.55 -3.79 -9.35
CA GLY A 51 4.09 -2.45 -9.70
C GLY A 51 2.94 -1.98 -8.82
N GLY A 52 1.97 -1.33 -9.44
CA GLY A 52 0.70 -0.96 -8.82
C GLY A 52 -0.46 -1.51 -9.62
N MET A 53 -1.59 -1.70 -8.95
CA MET A 53 -2.79 -2.28 -9.54
C MET A 53 -3.98 -1.35 -9.32
N ARG A 54 -4.67 -1.00 -10.40
CA ARG A 54 -5.98 -0.37 -10.34
C ARG A 54 -7.03 -1.45 -10.16
N LEU A 55 -7.76 -1.35 -9.05
CA LEU A 55 -8.91 -2.19 -8.77
C LEU A 55 -10.17 -1.39 -9.05
N GLN A 56 -11.05 -1.91 -9.92
CA GLN A 56 -12.35 -1.31 -10.17
C GLN A 56 -13.42 -2.40 -10.27
N ARG A 57 -14.67 -2.08 -9.93
CA ARG A 57 -15.80 -2.97 -10.18
C ARG A 57 -16.31 -2.76 -11.60
N ALA A 58 -16.54 -3.85 -12.34
CA ALA A 58 -16.97 -3.84 -13.75
C ALA A 58 -18.37 -3.24 -13.97
N GLY A 59 -19.15 -3.06 -12.91
CA GLY A 59 -20.53 -2.56 -12.93
C GLY A 59 -20.92 -1.96 -11.59
N ARG A 60 -22.10 -1.31 -11.55
CA ARG A 60 -22.65 -0.71 -10.32
C ARG A 60 -23.48 -1.70 -9.51
N GLU A 61 -23.86 -2.85 -10.10
CA GLU A 61 -24.62 -3.87 -9.41
C GLU A 61 -23.83 -4.62 -8.32
N SER A 62 -24.57 -5.04 -7.30
CA SER A 62 -24.07 -5.93 -6.25
C SER A 62 -23.62 -7.25 -6.88
N GLY A 63 -22.36 -7.62 -6.67
CA GLY A 63 -21.78 -8.84 -7.23
C GLY A 63 -21.04 -8.67 -8.57
N ALA A 64 -21.03 -7.47 -9.17
CA ALA A 64 -20.23 -7.24 -10.37
C ALA A 64 -18.75 -7.59 -10.15
N ALA A 65 -18.15 -8.19 -11.18
CA ALA A 65 -16.78 -8.68 -11.17
C ALA A 65 -15.77 -7.55 -10.86
N LEU A 66 -14.70 -7.91 -10.17
CA LEU A 66 -13.56 -7.02 -9.96
C LEU A 66 -12.65 -7.06 -11.20
N ARG A 67 -12.22 -5.89 -11.66
CA ARG A 67 -11.23 -5.69 -12.70
C ARG A 67 -9.93 -5.23 -12.06
N PHE A 68 -8.84 -5.87 -12.46
CA PHE A 68 -7.48 -5.58 -12.05
C PHE A 68 -6.72 -5.09 -13.28
N GLU A 69 -6.29 -3.85 -13.26
CA GLU A 69 -5.55 -3.21 -14.36
C GLU A 69 -4.18 -2.75 -13.85
N PRO A 70 -3.06 -3.32 -14.35
CA PRO A 70 -1.73 -2.88 -13.96
C PRO A 70 -1.49 -1.40 -14.31
N ILE A 71 -0.84 -0.68 -13.40
CA ILE A 71 -0.43 0.71 -13.63
C ILE A 71 0.96 0.69 -14.26
N ALA A 72 1.00 0.53 -15.59
CA ALA A 72 2.26 0.33 -16.33
C ALA A 72 3.30 1.45 -16.16
N SER A 73 2.85 2.68 -15.87
CA SER A 73 3.71 3.85 -15.69
C SER A 73 4.12 4.09 -14.24
N LEU A 74 3.75 3.22 -13.29
CA LEU A 74 4.10 3.43 -11.89
C LEU A 74 5.61 3.38 -11.69
N ARG A 75 6.16 4.49 -11.19
CA ARG A 75 7.57 4.56 -10.77
C ARG A 75 7.71 4.06 -9.34
N PRO A 76 8.85 3.46 -8.97
CA PRO A 76 9.13 3.13 -7.59
C PRO A 76 9.05 4.37 -6.70
N MET A 77 8.39 4.27 -5.55
CA MET A 77 8.27 5.36 -4.59
C MET A 77 8.86 4.93 -3.26
N THR A 78 9.70 5.77 -2.66
CA THR A 78 10.16 5.56 -1.29
C THR A 78 9.08 6.04 -0.32
N VAL A 79 8.71 5.18 0.62
CA VAL A 79 7.71 5.47 1.64
C VAL A 79 8.17 5.02 3.02
N LEU A 80 7.72 5.74 4.04
CA LEU A 80 7.83 5.31 5.42
C LEU A 80 6.51 4.66 5.84
N VAL A 81 6.56 3.35 6.10
CA VAL A 81 5.42 2.60 6.65
C VAL A 81 5.51 2.66 8.17
N THR A 82 4.47 3.17 8.82
CA THR A 82 4.41 3.27 10.28
C THR A 82 3.25 2.45 10.81
N ASN A 83 3.54 1.39 11.57
CA ASN A 83 2.56 0.60 12.29
C ASN A 83 2.33 1.19 13.68
N THR A 84 1.09 1.61 13.93
CA THR A 84 0.64 2.19 15.19
C THR A 84 0.62 1.19 16.35
N ASN A 85 0.73 -0.12 16.06
CA ASN A 85 0.55 -1.22 17.01
C ASN A 85 -0.85 -1.26 17.66
N VAL A 86 -1.79 -0.42 17.21
CA VAL A 86 -3.17 -0.42 17.66
C VAL A 86 -3.95 -1.51 16.92
N PRO A 87 -4.51 -2.50 17.64
CA PRO A 87 -5.28 -3.58 17.02
C PRO A 87 -6.58 -3.02 16.43
N ARG A 88 -7.01 -3.61 15.30
CA ARG A 88 -8.21 -3.19 14.58
C ARG A 88 -9.05 -4.37 14.12
N SER A 89 -10.36 -4.14 13.99
CA SER A 89 -11.28 -5.04 13.32
C SER A 89 -11.74 -4.43 12.01
N THR A 90 -11.26 -4.98 10.88
CA THR A 90 -11.70 -4.58 9.53
C THR A 90 -13.22 -4.64 9.42
N ARG A 91 -13.84 -5.72 9.94
CA ARG A 91 -15.29 -5.92 9.91
C ARG A 91 -16.04 -4.77 10.61
N ARG A 92 -15.56 -4.35 11.78
CA ARG A 92 -16.19 -3.26 12.56
C ARG A 92 -16.07 -1.92 11.84
N LEU A 93 -14.91 -1.60 11.27
CA LEU A 93 -14.69 -0.34 10.54
C LEU A 93 -15.54 -0.27 9.28
N VAL A 94 -15.62 -1.36 8.53
CA VAL A 94 -16.52 -1.48 7.39
C VAL A 94 -17.98 -1.30 7.82
N ALA A 95 -18.41 -1.97 8.89
CA ALA A 95 -19.78 -1.84 9.40
C ALA A 95 -20.11 -0.40 9.80
N LYS A 96 -19.13 0.33 10.37
CA LYS A 96 -19.27 1.76 10.67
C LYS A 96 -19.46 2.60 9.41
N VAL A 97 -18.67 2.37 8.36
CA VAL A 97 -18.85 3.08 7.08
C VAL A 97 -20.19 2.73 6.43
N ARG A 98 -20.63 1.47 6.53
CA ARG A 98 -21.96 1.06 6.08
C ARG A 98 -23.06 1.84 6.82
N ALA A 99 -23.01 1.85 8.16
CA ALA A 99 -23.99 2.56 8.96
C ALA A 99 -24.02 4.06 8.63
N LEU A 100 -22.85 4.67 8.38
CA LEU A 100 -22.75 6.05 7.92
C LEU A 100 -23.43 6.25 6.56
N ARG A 101 -23.19 5.36 5.59
CA ARG A 101 -23.84 5.40 4.27
C ARG A 101 -25.35 5.25 4.40
N ASP A 102 -25.82 4.32 5.22
CA ASP A 102 -27.25 4.04 5.37
C ASP A 102 -27.96 5.22 6.08
N ALA A 103 -27.27 5.90 7.01
CA ALA A 103 -27.79 7.09 7.68
C ALA A 103 -27.70 8.38 6.85
N GLN A 104 -26.64 8.53 6.04
CA GLN A 104 -26.31 9.73 5.27
C GLN A 104 -25.85 9.37 3.85
N PRO A 105 -26.76 8.84 3.00
CA PRO A 105 -26.39 8.26 1.70
C PRO A 105 -25.79 9.29 0.74
N ALA A 106 -26.45 10.44 0.54
CA ALA A 106 -25.97 11.45 -0.41
C ALA A 106 -24.58 11.99 -0.04
N LEU A 107 -24.34 12.27 1.25
CA LEU A 107 -23.05 12.75 1.74
C LEU A 107 -21.96 11.68 1.61
N THR A 108 -22.27 10.44 1.98
CA THR A 108 -21.29 9.35 1.94
C THR A 108 -20.91 9.00 0.50
N GLU A 109 -21.86 8.99 -0.43
CA GLU A 109 -21.59 8.79 -1.85
C GLU A 109 -20.76 9.95 -2.45
N ALA A 110 -20.98 11.19 -2.01
CA ALA A 110 -20.12 12.32 -2.40
C ALA A 110 -18.67 12.15 -1.91
N LEU A 111 -18.48 11.67 -0.67
CA LEU A 111 -17.15 11.33 -0.15
C LEU A 111 -16.50 10.22 -0.98
N PHE A 112 -17.23 9.16 -1.33
CA PHE A 112 -16.69 8.11 -2.22
C PHE A 112 -16.31 8.65 -3.60
N GLY A 113 -17.13 9.54 -4.16
CA GLY A 113 -16.81 10.25 -5.41
C GLY A 113 -15.51 11.05 -5.31
N ALA A 114 -15.31 11.80 -4.22
CA ALA A 114 -14.09 12.55 -3.99
C ALA A 114 -12.86 11.65 -3.84
N VAL A 115 -12.97 10.51 -3.12
CA VAL A 115 -11.87 9.53 -3.04
C VAL A 115 -11.55 8.94 -4.42
N ALA A 116 -12.57 8.66 -5.23
CA ALA A 116 -12.37 8.19 -6.60
C ALA A 116 -11.65 9.25 -7.46
N SER A 117 -12.02 10.53 -7.36
CA SER A 117 -11.32 11.62 -8.05
C SER A 117 -9.85 11.73 -7.66
N VAL A 118 -9.52 11.50 -6.38
CA VAL A 118 -8.10 11.47 -5.94
C VAL A 118 -7.34 10.31 -6.59
N ALA A 119 -7.95 9.13 -6.70
CA ALA A 119 -7.33 7.98 -7.37
C ALA A 119 -7.11 8.26 -8.87
N GLU A 120 -8.08 8.86 -9.56
CA GLU A 120 -7.94 9.22 -10.98
C GLU A 120 -6.88 10.31 -11.19
N ALA A 121 -6.80 11.30 -10.30
CA ALA A 121 -5.73 12.31 -10.34
C ALA A 121 -4.34 11.68 -10.17
N PHE A 122 -4.19 10.72 -9.26
CA PHE A 122 -2.95 9.98 -9.10
C PHE A 122 -2.57 9.18 -10.36
N LEU A 123 -3.54 8.50 -10.98
CA LEU A 123 -3.31 7.76 -12.23
C LEU A 123 -2.86 8.71 -13.34
N ALA A 124 -3.50 9.87 -13.47
CA ALA A 124 -3.13 10.89 -14.45
C ALA A 124 -1.72 11.46 -14.20
N ALA A 125 -1.35 11.71 -12.93
CA ALA A 125 -0.02 12.17 -12.56
C ALA A 125 1.06 11.12 -12.89
N THR A 126 0.77 9.86 -12.57
CA THR A 126 1.64 8.70 -12.85
C THR A 126 1.86 8.48 -14.34
N ALA A 127 0.83 8.70 -15.16
CA ALA A 127 0.93 8.61 -16.62
C ALA A 127 1.69 9.78 -17.27
N SER A 128 1.92 10.88 -16.54
CA SER A 128 2.47 12.11 -17.10
C SER A 128 3.99 12.20 -16.96
N SER A 129 4.50 12.39 -15.75
CA SER A 129 5.94 12.46 -15.49
C SER A 129 6.24 12.26 -14.01
N GLU A 130 7.48 11.86 -13.71
CA GLU A 130 7.97 11.76 -12.33
C GLU A 130 7.90 13.10 -11.60
N ALA A 131 8.26 14.20 -12.27
CA ALA A 131 8.22 15.54 -11.69
C ALA A 131 6.80 15.95 -11.30
N ARG A 132 5.81 15.68 -12.17
CA ARG A 132 4.40 15.95 -11.86
C ARG A 132 3.89 15.08 -10.73
N LEU A 133 4.20 13.78 -10.75
CA LEU A 133 3.82 12.86 -9.69
C LEU A 133 4.42 13.29 -8.34
N SER A 134 5.71 13.65 -8.31
CA SER A 134 6.40 14.15 -7.12
C SER A 134 5.75 15.43 -6.56
N ALA A 135 5.32 16.34 -7.44
CA ALA A 135 4.67 17.59 -7.05
C ALA A 135 3.23 17.40 -6.52
N GLU A 136 2.42 16.54 -7.15
CA GLU A 136 1.00 16.38 -6.82
C GLU A 136 0.75 15.35 -5.71
N LEU A 137 1.57 14.30 -5.62
CA LEU A 137 1.35 13.18 -4.72
C LEU A 137 1.20 13.59 -3.24
N PRO A 138 2.00 14.50 -2.66
CA PRO A 138 1.84 14.91 -1.27
C PRO A 138 0.46 15.50 -0.96
N GLU A 139 -0.08 16.31 -1.87
CA GLU A 139 -1.41 16.91 -1.73
C GLU A 139 -2.50 15.86 -1.86
N LEU A 140 -2.42 14.98 -2.87
CA LEU A 140 -3.37 13.88 -3.06
C LEU A 140 -3.43 12.96 -1.83
N VAL A 141 -2.28 12.67 -1.22
CA VAL A 141 -2.19 11.88 0.01
C VAL A 141 -2.91 12.58 1.17
N ARG A 142 -2.65 13.87 1.37
CA ARG A 142 -3.27 14.67 2.44
C ARG A 142 -4.79 14.78 2.27
N ILE A 143 -5.26 15.03 1.04
CA ILE A 143 -6.70 15.09 0.72
C ILE A 143 -7.36 13.75 0.99
N ASN A 144 -6.77 12.65 0.50
CA ASN A 144 -7.32 11.31 0.71
C ASN A 144 -7.41 10.99 2.21
N HIS A 145 -6.40 11.36 2.99
CA HIS A 145 -6.46 11.15 4.43
C HIS A 145 -7.61 11.91 5.08
N GLY A 146 -7.81 13.20 4.76
CA GLY A 146 -8.94 13.98 5.28
C GLY A 146 -10.31 13.42 4.90
N LEU A 147 -10.45 12.87 3.68
CA LEU A 147 -11.66 12.17 3.26
C LEU A 147 -11.90 10.89 4.07
N LEU A 148 -10.85 10.12 4.36
CA LEU A 148 -10.92 8.91 5.19
C LEU A 148 -11.23 9.24 6.67
N VAL A 149 -10.72 10.36 7.18
CA VAL A 149 -11.11 10.89 8.51
C VAL A 149 -12.60 11.22 8.51
N SER A 150 -13.11 11.85 7.46
CA SER A 150 -14.54 12.19 7.30
C SER A 150 -15.44 10.96 7.21
N LEU A 151 -14.95 9.86 6.64
CA LEU A 151 -15.62 8.56 6.66
C LEU A 151 -15.58 7.87 8.05
N GLY A 152 -14.91 8.48 9.02
CA GLY A 152 -14.86 8.00 10.40
C GLY A 152 -13.98 6.76 10.59
N VAL A 153 -13.06 6.48 9.66
CA VAL A 153 -12.18 5.32 9.72
C VAL A 153 -10.79 5.62 10.29
N SER A 154 -10.51 6.87 10.70
CA SER A 154 -9.25 7.17 11.41
C SER A 154 -9.33 6.94 12.92
N GLY A 155 -8.25 7.25 13.64
CA GLY A 155 -8.17 7.14 15.10
C GLY A 155 -6.95 7.90 15.65
N ALA A 156 -6.93 8.14 16.97
CA ALA A 156 -5.94 9.02 17.61
C ALA A 156 -4.47 8.66 17.28
N ALA A 157 -4.12 7.38 17.26
CA ALA A 157 -2.77 6.95 16.91
C ALA A 157 -2.40 7.23 15.44
N LEU A 158 -3.36 7.12 14.51
CA LEU A 158 -3.11 7.46 13.10
C LEU A 158 -2.95 8.98 12.91
N GLU A 159 -3.77 9.78 13.60
CA GLU A 159 -3.65 11.24 13.58
C GLU A 159 -2.33 11.71 14.19
N ASP A 160 -1.88 11.08 15.28
CA ASP A 160 -0.57 11.38 15.88
C ASP A 160 0.58 11.04 14.93
N VAL A 161 0.52 9.92 14.22
CA VAL A 161 1.50 9.58 13.18
C VAL A 161 1.51 10.63 12.06
N VAL A 162 0.33 11.03 11.58
CA VAL A 162 0.18 12.02 10.51
C VAL A 162 0.72 13.39 10.93
N ALA A 163 0.37 13.85 12.13
CA ALA A 163 0.86 15.10 12.68
C ALA A 163 2.39 15.08 12.84
N THR A 164 2.94 14.00 13.40
CA THR A 164 4.39 13.85 13.60
C THR A 164 5.15 13.83 12.28
N ALA A 165 4.65 13.11 11.28
CA ALA A 165 5.30 13.06 9.97
C ALA A 165 5.23 14.42 9.25
N ALA A 166 4.13 15.17 9.44
CA ALA A 166 3.97 16.51 8.89
C ALA A 166 4.96 17.54 9.48
N GLU A 167 5.37 17.40 10.74
CA GLU A 167 6.46 18.22 11.34
C GLU A 167 7.79 18.10 10.57
N HIS A 168 7.96 17.02 9.82
CA HIS A 168 9.11 16.78 8.96
C HIS A 168 8.82 16.97 7.47
N GLY A 169 7.64 17.48 7.11
CA GLY A 169 7.26 17.74 5.72
C GLY A 169 6.80 16.50 4.94
N LEU A 170 6.48 15.39 5.62
CA LEU A 170 6.03 14.17 4.96
C LEU A 170 4.50 14.08 4.93
N ALA A 171 3.92 14.07 3.73
CA ALA A 171 2.50 13.81 3.56
C ALA A 171 2.18 12.36 3.91
N THR A 172 1.20 12.16 4.79
CA THR A 172 0.90 10.85 5.38
C THR A 172 -0.59 10.55 5.29
N LYS A 173 -0.92 9.29 5.01
CA LYS A 173 -2.30 8.78 5.08
C LYS A 173 -2.34 7.41 5.75
N LEU A 174 -3.49 7.07 6.34
CA LEU A 174 -3.75 5.69 6.76
C LEU A 174 -3.77 4.73 5.55
N THR A 175 -3.47 3.46 5.80
CA THR A 175 -3.55 2.37 4.81
C THR A 175 -4.35 1.19 5.36
N GLY A 176 -5.05 0.48 4.48
CA GLY A 176 -6.02 -0.55 4.84
C GLY A 176 -7.30 0.03 5.43
N ALA A 177 -7.91 -0.64 6.41
CA ALA A 177 -9.23 -0.26 6.93
C ALA A 177 -9.23 0.96 7.88
N GLY A 178 -8.06 1.38 8.38
CA GLY A 178 -7.94 2.45 9.39
C GLY A 178 -8.20 1.99 10.83
N GLY A 179 -8.49 2.94 11.73
CA GLY A 179 -8.80 2.72 13.15
C GLY A 179 -7.63 2.20 13.99
N GLY A 180 -6.40 2.34 13.49
CA GLY A 180 -5.19 1.68 13.97
C GLY A 180 -4.41 1.12 12.77
N GLY A 181 -3.67 0.03 12.96
CA GLY A 181 -2.88 -0.57 11.89
C GLY A 181 -1.78 0.37 11.40
N CYS A 182 -1.64 0.54 10.08
CA CYS A 182 -0.52 1.27 9.49
C CYS A 182 -0.93 2.58 8.81
N ALA A 183 0.02 3.51 8.78
CA ALA A 183 0.01 4.70 7.95
C ALA A 183 1.23 4.68 7.02
N ILE A 184 1.12 5.44 5.92
CA ILE A 184 2.15 5.53 4.89
C ILE A 184 2.44 6.99 4.63
N SER A 185 3.72 7.35 4.81
CA SER A 185 4.25 8.68 4.55
C SER A 185 5.08 8.66 3.27
N VAL A 186 4.80 9.58 2.35
CA VAL A 186 5.54 9.70 1.09
C VAL A 186 6.87 10.39 1.34
N VAL A 187 7.96 9.76 0.91
CA VAL A 187 9.32 10.30 1.04
C VAL A 187 9.87 10.75 -0.32
N GLY A 188 9.60 10.00 -1.39
CA GLY A 188 10.06 10.39 -2.73
C GLY A 188 9.54 9.47 -3.84
N VAL A 189 9.67 9.94 -5.08
CA VAL A 189 9.29 9.23 -6.31
C VAL A 189 10.55 9.05 -7.16
N GLY A 190 10.66 7.93 -7.90
CA GLY A 190 11.76 7.70 -8.83
C GLY A 190 12.92 6.87 -8.27
N GLY A 191 12.70 6.14 -7.17
CA GLY A 191 13.72 5.29 -6.52
C GLY A 191 14.04 5.70 -5.08
N ALA A 192 15.21 5.26 -4.59
CA ALA A 192 15.63 5.50 -3.21
C ALA A 192 15.75 7.01 -2.93
N ALA A 193 15.07 7.48 -1.87
CA ALA A 193 15.14 8.86 -1.45
C ALA A 193 16.59 9.31 -1.19
N ARG A 194 16.99 10.47 -1.72
CA ARG A 194 18.33 11.06 -1.55
C ARG A 194 18.24 12.44 -0.92
N GLY A 195 19.35 12.90 -0.34
CA GLY A 195 19.48 14.26 0.17
C GLY A 195 18.52 14.57 1.32
N GLU A 196 17.80 15.69 1.21
CA GLU A 196 16.92 16.22 2.28
C GLU A 196 15.74 15.31 2.58
N ALA A 197 15.15 14.66 1.57
CA ALA A 197 14.03 13.74 1.75
C ALA A 197 14.40 12.54 2.64
N SER A 198 15.62 12.00 2.44
CA SER A 198 16.15 10.89 3.27
C SER A 198 16.37 11.35 4.72
N LYS A 199 16.97 12.53 4.92
CA LYS A 199 17.18 13.11 6.27
C LYS A 199 15.87 13.38 7.01
N SER A 200 14.86 13.92 6.30
CA SER A 200 13.52 14.14 6.84
C SER A 200 12.87 12.82 7.24
N ALA A 201 12.92 11.80 6.38
CA ALA A 201 12.38 10.47 6.69
C ALA A 201 13.06 9.83 7.91
N ASP A 202 14.38 9.94 8.05
CA ASP A 202 15.10 9.43 9.21
C ASP A 202 14.78 10.20 10.50
N ALA A 203 14.54 11.51 10.41
CA ALA A 203 14.10 12.31 11.55
C ALA A 203 12.68 11.93 11.98
N ALA A 204 11.74 11.83 11.03
CA ALA A 204 10.37 11.39 11.27
C ALA A 204 10.34 9.98 11.86
N ARG A 205 11.11 9.03 11.29
CA ARG A 205 11.23 7.67 11.80
C ARG A 205 11.64 7.66 13.28
N ARG A 206 12.74 8.33 13.62
CA ARG A 206 13.24 8.38 15.01
C ARG A 206 12.20 8.97 15.96
N ARG A 207 11.49 10.01 15.53
CA ARG A 207 10.45 10.63 16.35
C ARG A 207 9.24 9.71 16.57
N LEU A 208 8.83 8.96 15.55
CA LEU A 208 7.74 8.00 15.64
C LEU A 208 8.12 6.76 16.46
N GLU A 209 9.34 6.26 16.31
CA GLU A 209 9.87 5.15 17.11
C GLU A 209 9.98 5.53 18.60
N ALA A 210 10.39 6.77 18.90
CA ALA A 210 10.40 7.29 20.26
C ALA A 210 8.99 7.36 20.90
N LYS A 211 7.93 7.41 20.08
CA LYS A 211 6.53 7.33 20.53
C LYS A 211 6.01 5.88 20.66
N GLY A 212 6.84 4.88 20.35
CA GLY A 212 6.49 3.46 20.44
C GLY A 212 5.84 2.87 19.18
N TYR A 213 5.93 3.57 18.04
CA TYR A 213 5.48 3.03 16.75
C TYR A 213 6.58 2.23 16.06
N ASN A 214 6.18 1.26 15.24
CA ASN A 214 7.11 0.48 14.43
C ASN A 214 7.20 1.06 13.03
N CYS A 215 8.39 1.51 12.62
CA CYS A 215 8.59 2.19 11.36
C CYS A 215 9.50 1.40 10.41
N HIS A 216 9.18 1.41 9.13
CA HIS A 216 9.98 0.76 8.09
C HIS A 216 10.04 1.62 6.84
N LEU A 217 11.24 2.06 6.47
CA LEU A 217 11.49 2.76 5.22
C LEU A 217 11.63 1.73 4.11
N THR A 218 10.81 1.84 3.07
CA THR A 218 10.75 0.85 1.99
C THR A 218 10.38 1.49 0.65
N SER A 219 10.42 0.70 -0.42
CA SER A 219 10.00 1.09 -1.75
C SER A 219 8.69 0.39 -2.12
N VAL A 220 7.80 1.09 -2.81
CA VAL A 220 6.56 0.53 -3.38
C VAL A 220 6.60 0.59 -4.90
N GLY A 221 5.93 -0.36 -5.55
CA GLY A 221 5.97 -0.50 -7.02
C GLY A 221 7.14 -1.33 -7.54
N GLY A 222 7.60 -2.34 -6.77
CA GLY A 222 8.69 -3.24 -7.17
C GLY A 222 8.24 -4.34 -8.15
N ASP A 223 9.15 -5.24 -8.52
CA ASP A 223 9.01 -6.12 -9.70
C ASP A 223 8.08 -7.34 -9.53
N GLY A 224 7.48 -7.54 -8.36
CA GLY A 224 6.62 -8.68 -8.07
C GLY A 224 7.42 -9.94 -7.76
N VAL A 225 6.99 -11.09 -8.29
CA VAL A 225 7.69 -12.36 -8.06
C VAL A 225 8.97 -12.45 -8.86
N LEU A 226 10.07 -12.82 -8.20
CA LEU A 226 11.40 -12.96 -8.79
C LEU A 226 12.01 -14.32 -8.40
N TYR A 227 12.82 -14.87 -9.29
CA TYR A 227 13.76 -15.94 -8.94
C TYR A 227 15.10 -15.33 -8.56
N HIS A 228 15.59 -15.72 -7.38
CA HIS A 228 16.93 -15.37 -6.92
C HIS A 228 17.81 -16.61 -7.03
N ALA A 229 18.95 -16.49 -7.70
CA ALA A 229 19.98 -17.53 -7.61
C ALA A 229 20.39 -17.71 -6.13
N PRO A 230 20.53 -18.95 -5.64
CA PRO A 230 20.97 -19.19 -4.27
C PRO A 230 22.36 -18.56 -4.08
N GLN A 231 22.47 -17.63 -3.14
CA GLN A 231 23.77 -17.12 -2.72
C GLN A 231 24.56 -18.27 -2.08
N ALA A 232 25.82 -18.45 -2.47
CA ALA A 232 26.71 -19.38 -1.79
C ALA A 232 26.70 -19.03 -0.29
N ALA A 233 26.46 -20.03 0.57
CA ALA A 233 26.32 -19.84 2.01
C ALA A 233 27.64 -19.33 2.62
N GLY A 234 27.81 -18.01 2.63
CA GLY A 234 28.86 -17.27 3.32
C GLY A 234 28.19 -16.15 4.09
N GLU A 235 28.25 -16.27 5.42
CA GLU A 235 27.76 -15.30 6.41
C GLU A 235 26.24 -15.12 6.50
N THR A 236 25.63 -15.95 7.35
CA THR A 236 24.33 -15.69 7.99
C THR A 236 24.35 -14.37 8.76
N ALA A 237 24.09 -13.25 8.09
CA ALA A 237 23.49 -12.10 8.74
C ALA A 237 22.02 -12.46 9.00
N ALA A 238 21.68 -12.65 10.28
CA ALA A 238 20.32 -12.90 10.74
C ALA A 238 19.40 -11.74 10.32
N ARG A 239 18.84 -11.80 9.10
CA ARG A 239 17.70 -10.98 8.70
C ARG A 239 16.51 -11.51 9.49
N ALA A 240 16.21 -10.85 10.61
CA ALA A 240 14.98 -11.09 11.35
C ALA A 240 13.81 -11.02 10.36
N ALA A 241 13.03 -12.11 10.27
CA ALA A 241 11.82 -12.12 9.48
C ALA A 241 10.93 -10.96 9.96
N PRO A 242 10.45 -10.08 9.06
CA PRO A 242 9.51 -9.05 9.46
C PRO A 242 8.30 -9.75 10.06
N SER A 243 7.89 -9.37 11.27
CA SER A 243 6.66 -9.86 11.89
C SER A 243 5.52 -9.74 10.87
N GLY A 244 4.70 -10.77 10.73
CA GLY A 244 3.77 -10.93 9.58
C GLY A 244 2.81 -9.76 9.31
N GLY A 245 2.68 -8.81 10.24
CA GLY A 245 1.98 -7.54 10.03
C GLY A 245 2.71 -6.54 9.10
N LEU A 246 4.05 -6.51 9.12
CA LEU A 246 4.86 -5.57 8.33
C LEU A 246 4.97 -5.97 6.86
N ALA A 247 5.07 -7.26 6.56
CA ALA A 247 5.08 -7.77 5.17
C ALA A 247 3.74 -7.48 4.46
N ARG A 248 2.62 -7.65 5.17
CA ARG A 248 1.29 -7.25 4.67
C ARG A 248 1.16 -5.74 4.49
N ALA A 249 1.79 -4.94 5.35
CA ALA A 249 1.77 -3.49 5.22
C ALA A 249 2.56 -3.01 4.00
N ALA A 250 3.67 -3.67 3.63
CA ALA A 250 4.45 -3.38 2.42
C ALA A 250 3.75 -3.84 1.13
N ALA A 251 3.10 -5.01 1.13
CA ALA A 251 2.23 -5.44 0.02
C ALA A 251 1.01 -4.52 -0.15
N ALA A 252 0.38 -4.13 0.97
CA ALA A 252 -0.65 -3.10 0.98
C ALA A 252 -0.11 -1.73 0.58
N ALA A 253 1.20 -1.46 0.76
CA ALA A 253 1.86 -0.23 0.40
C ALA A 253 1.96 -0.04 -1.13
N ALA A 254 2.11 -1.15 -1.88
CA ALA A 254 2.02 -1.17 -3.35
C ALA A 254 0.59 -0.94 -3.88
N ALA A 255 -0.43 -1.05 -3.03
CA ALA A 255 -1.84 -0.78 -3.35
C ALA A 255 -2.34 0.62 -2.91
N VAL A 256 -1.44 1.53 -2.47
CA VAL A 256 -1.79 2.66 -1.57
C VAL A 256 -2.56 3.81 -2.15
N VAL A 257 -2.63 3.98 -3.46
CA VAL A 257 -3.39 5.10 -4.00
C VAL A 257 -4.70 4.66 -4.68
N VAL A 258 -4.92 3.36 -4.88
CA VAL A 258 -6.10 2.88 -5.63
C VAL A 258 -7.01 1.91 -4.86
N ALA A 259 -6.56 1.27 -3.77
CA ALA A 259 -7.41 0.28 -3.08
C ALA A 259 -8.36 0.83 -2.00
N ALA A 260 -8.14 2.05 -1.48
CA ALA A 260 -8.86 2.53 -0.28
C ALA A 260 -10.32 2.97 -0.54
N ALA A 261 -10.72 3.19 -1.80
CA ALA A 261 -12.08 3.65 -2.13
C ALA A 261 -13.11 2.50 -2.20
N LEU A 262 -12.69 1.31 -2.65
CA LEU A 262 -13.63 0.27 -3.09
C LEU A 262 -13.88 -0.83 -2.06
N ALA A 263 -12.95 -1.08 -1.13
CA ALA A 263 -13.13 -2.12 -0.11
C ALA A 263 -14.18 -1.73 0.95
N ALA A 264 -14.23 -0.44 1.34
CA ALA A 264 -15.22 0.06 2.30
C ALA A 264 -16.65 0.01 1.73
N ALA A 265 -16.83 0.32 0.44
CA ALA A 265 -18.12 0.24 -0.24
C ALA A 265 -18.57 -1.20 -0.56
N ALA A 266 -17.64 -2.17 -0.64
CA ALA A 266 -17.93 -3.58 -0.94
C ALA A 266 -18.33 -4.38 0.31
N ALA A 267 -17.58 -4.25 1.40
CA ALA A 267 -17.92 -4.96 2.63
C ALA A 267 -19.14 -4.30 3.35
N ALA A 268 -19.49 -3.07 2.98
CA ALA A 268 -20.77 -2.43 3.25
C ALA A 268 -21.94 -2.96 2.38
N ARG A 269 -21.80 -4.07 1.64
CA ARG A 269 -22.93 -4.79 0.98
C ARG A 269 -23.02 -6.30 1.25
N SER A 270 -21.96 -6.98 1.71
CA SER A 270 -21.88 -8.47 1.75
C SER A 270 -22.58 -9.22 2.91
N HIS A 271 -23.50 -8.62 3.68
CA HIS A 271 -24.24 -9.33 4.76
C HIS A 271 -25.74 -9.02 4.78
N ALA A 272 -26.32 -8.67 3.62
CA ALA A 272 -27.77 -8.61 3.47
C ALA A 272 -28.42 -9.98 3.14
N THR A 273 -27.66 -11.07 3.23
CA THR A 273 -28.15 -12.44 3.08
C THR A 273 -27.43 -13.37 4.06
N ALA A 274 -27.87 -13.31 5.32
CA ALA A 274 -27.92 -14.40 6.28
C ALA A 274 -28.98 -14.03 7.32
#